data_AF-X0XQX2-F1
#
_entry.id   AF-X0XQX2-F1
#
_cell.length_a   1.000
_cell.length_b   1.000
_cell.length_c   1.000
_cell.angle_alpha   90.00
_cell.angle_beta   90.00
_cell.angle_gamma   90.00
#
_symmetry.space_group_name_H-M   'P 1'
#
loop_
_entity.id
_entity.type
_entity.pdbx_description
1 polymer ?
#
loop_
_entity_poly.entity_id
_entity_poly.type
_entity_poly.pdbx_seq_one_letter_code
_entity_poly.pdbx_strand_id
1 'polypeptide(L)'
;LLVTFIIGPRIIRWLEKMQLTETIREDTPDAHQRKKGTPTMGGIIVLYAVIVPVLLFARLDNHYIQLMIGATLWMGAVGFLDDYLKVVKKYPKGLVGRYKLIGQVLLGLVVGTVVTFSSKYTQVQLGDTQLDVHWHTSLPFFKNLLVNFGWFYIPMVIVVITGTSNAVNLTDGLDGLAIGLVGVAALAWGGMSYVTGRVDFSGFLQVLYLPGAGELTVFCAALLGASLGFLWFNSHPATVFMGDTGALALG
;
A
#
# COMPACT_ATOMS: atom_id res chain seq x y z
N LEU A 1 0.43 -7.14 13.68
CA LEU A 1 -0.13 -6.91 15.02
C LEU A 1 0.93 -7.02 16.11
N LEU A 2 1.46 -8.22 16.40
CA LEU A 2 2.48 -8.38 17.44
C LEU A 2 3.73 -7.53 17.19
N VAL A 3 4.22 -7.52 15.94
CA VAL A 3 5.34 -6.64 15.54
C VAL A 3 5.04 -5.19 15.92
N THR A 4 3.87 -4.66 15.52
CA THR A 4 3.43 -3.30 15.86
C THR A 4 3.39 -3.04 17.36
N PHE A 5 2.87 -3.95 18.18
CA PHE A 5 2.80 -3.76 19.63
C PHE A 5 4.17 -3.82 20.32
N ILE A 6 5.09 -4.63 19.80
CA ILE A 6 6.45 -4.76 20.35
C ILE A 6 7.31 -3.55 19.97
N ILE A 7 7.27 -3.11 18.69
CA ILE A 7 8.15 -2.05 18.19
C ILE A 7 7.56 -0.66 18.36
N GLY A 8 6.23 -0.53 18.29
CA GLY A 8 5.50 0.74 18.27
C GLY A 8 5.86 1.65 19.43
N PRO A 9 5.76 1.21 20.71
CA PRO A 9 6.10 2.05 21.86
C PRO A 9 7.56 2.53 21.90
N ARG A 10 8.49 1.81 21.27
CA ARG A 10 9.90 2.25 21.17
C ARG A 10 10.05 3.32 20.10
N ILE A 11 9.43 3.13 18.94
CA ILE A 11 9.48 4.08 17.83
C ILE A 11 8.75 5.38 18.20
N ILE A 12 7.57 5.30 18.82
CA ILE A 12 6.80 6.48 19.25
C ILE A 12 7.63 7.34 20.23
N ARG A 13 8.21 6.73 21.28
CA ARG A 13 9.09 7.45 22.21
C ARG A 13 10.32 8.05 21.55
N TRP A 14 10.84 7.44 20.49
CA TRP A 14 11.95 7.99 19.73
C TRP A 14 11.53 9.21 18.90
N LEU A 15 10.37 9.14 18.24
CA LEU A 15 9.78 10.26 17.49
C LEU A 15 9.45 11.45 18.42
N GLU A 16 8.89 11.18 19.61
CA GLU A 16 8.63 12.18 20.65
C GLU A 16 9.90 12.88 21.12
N LYS A 17 10.97 12.11 21.40
CA LYS A 17 12.27 12.68 21.82
C LYS A 17 12.89 13.59 20.77
N MET A 18 12.69 13.27 19.50
CA MET A 18 13.17 14.10 18.38
C MET A 18 12.28 15.31 18.10
N GLN A 19 11.20 15.51 18.86
CA GLN A 19 10.21 16.58 18.66
C GLN A 19 9.72 16.64 17.21
N LEU A 20 9.51 15.47 16.61
CA LEU A 20 9.04 15.32 15.24
C LEU A 20 7.51 15.48 15.19
N THR A 21 7.05 16.65 15.59
CA THR A 21 5.63 17.00 15.63
C THR A 21 5.24 17.75 14.36
N GLU A 22 4.07 17.43 13.80
CA GLU A 22 3.55 18.16 12.65
C GLU A 22 3.22 19.61 12.99
N THR A 23 3.67 20.54 12.14
CA THR A 23 3.20 21.92 12.14
C THR A 23 1.84 21.94 11.45
N ILE A 24 0.76 22.05 12.24
CA ILE A 24 -0.61 22.17 11.74
C ILE A 24 -0.67 23.35 10.77
N ARG A 25 -1.18 23.13 9.54
CA ARG A 25 -1.41 24.20 8.55
C ARG A 25 -2.42 25.20 9.12
N GLU A 26 -2.18 26.50 8.89
CA GLU A 26 -3.07 27.58 9.36
C GLU A 26 -4.52 27.46 8.81
N ASP A 27 -4.72 26.78 7.68
CA ASP A 27 -6.03 26.55 7.05
C ASP A 27 -6.85 25.38 7.66
N THR A 28 -6.41 24.77 8.77
CA THR A 28 -7.08 23.59 9.37
C THR A 28 -8.13 24.02 10.41
N PRO A 29 -9.38 23.53 10.37
CA PRO A 29 -10.46 23.96 11.29
C PRO A 29 -10.07 23.86 12.78
N ASP A 30 -10.52 24.81 13.61
CA ASP A 30 -10.10 25.02 15.01
C ASP A 30 -10.12 23.78 15.92
N ALA A 31 -10.98 22.78 15.63
CA ALA A 31 -10.98 21.49 16.32
C ALA A 31 -9.64 20.73 16.22
N HIS A 32 -8.81 21.01 15.21
CA HIS A 32 -7.51 20.38 14.98
C HIS A 32 -6.35 21.05 15.74
N GLN A 33 -6.54 22.27 16.28
CA GLN A 33 -5.47 22.96 17.02
C GLN A 33 -5.10 22.27 18.35
N ARG A 34 -5.99 21.42 18.90
CA ARG A 34 -5.72 20.60 20.10
C ARG A 34 -4.77 19.42 19.85
N LYS A 35 -4.42 19.11 18.59
CA LYS A 35 -3.51 18.00 18.20
C LYS A 35 -2.02 18.41 18.15
N LYS A 36 -1.70 19.60 18.66
CA LYS A 36 -0.34 20.15 18.67
C LYS A 36 0.55 19.30 19.60
N GLY A 37 1.49 18.54 19.03
CA GLY A 37 2.46 17.76 19.80
C GLY A 37 2.50 16.26 19.51
N THR A 38 1.56 15.71 18.72
CA THR A 38 1.59 14.30 18.34
C THR A 38 2.72 14.04 17.33
N PRO A 39 3.58 13.03 17.54
CA PRO A 39 4.64 12.67 16.59
C PRO A 39 4.07 12.20 15.25
N THR A 40 4.72 12.57 14.14
CA THR A 40 4.44 12.06 12.79
C THR A 40 5.52 11.05 12.36
N MET A 41 5.43 10.48 11.15
CA MET A 41 6.28 9.38 10.63
C MET A 41 6.01 7.99 11.24
N GLY A 42 4.82 7.79 11.82
CA GLY A 42 4.39 6.50 12.35
C GLY A 42 4.28 5.40 11.28
N GLY A 43 4.22 5.76 10.00
CA GLY A 43 4.24 4.85 8.87
C GLY A 43 5.41 3.87 8.88
N ILE A 44 6.55 4.23 9.48
CA ILE A 44 7.68 3.32 9.69
C ILE A 44 7.26 2.07 10.49
N ILE A 45 6.41 2.25 11.51
CA ILE A 45 5.88 1.14 12.32
C ILE A 45 5.05 0.20 11.42
N VAL A 46 4.23 0.76 10.54
CA VAL A 46 3.40 0.00 9.60
C VAL A 46 4.28 -0.77 8.62
N LEU A 47 5.25 -0.10 7.98
CA LEU A 47 6.17 -0.73 7.03
C LEU A 47 6.92 -1.92 7.65
N TYR A 48 7.48 -1.75 8.85
CA TYR A 48 8.11 -2.87 9.57
C TYR A 48 7.12 -3.99 9.89
N ALA A 49 5.90 -3.64 10.31
CA ALA A 49 4.85 -4.60 10.65
C ALA A 49 4.25 -5.32 9.44
N VAL A 50 4.45 -4.83 8.22
CA VAL A 50 4.11 -5.53 6.97
C VAL A 50 5.29 -6.36 6.47
N ILE A 51 6.47 -5.74 6.33
CA ILE A 51 7.63 -6.37 5.71
C ILE A 51 8.15 -7.54 6.55
N VAL A 52 8.24 -7.42 7.87
CA VAL A 52 8.78 -8.51 8.71
C VAL A 52 7.93 -9.78 8.62
N PRO A 53 6.59 -9.75 8.81
CA PRO A 53 5.78 -10.94 8.60
C PRO A 53 5.84 -11.48 7.16
N VAL A 54 5.86 -10.62 6.14
CA VAL A 54 5.99 -11.07 4.75
C VAL A 54 7.31 -11.82 4.53
N LEU A 55 8.42 -11.31 5.06
CA LEU A 55 9.72 -11.99 4.95
C LEU A 55 9.78 -13.33 5.70
N LEU A 56 8.99 -13.49 6.76
CA LEU A 56 8.97 -14.70 7.57
C LEU A 56 8.01 -15.76 7.04
N PHE A 57 6.88 -15.36 6.46
CA PHE A 57 5.77 -16.26 6.15
C PHE A 57 5.43 -16.39 4.66
N ALA A 58 5.79 -15.40 3.83
CA ALA A 58 5.52 -15.47 2.40
C ALA A 58 6.65 -16.18 1.65
N ARG A 59 6.31 -16.81 0.53
CA ARG A 59 7.29 -17.39 -0.39
C ARG A 59 8.03 -16.30 -1.16
N LEU A 60 9.30 -16.08 -0.81
CA LEU A 60 10.12 -15.02 -1.42
C LEU A 60 10.55 -15.32 -2.87
N ASP A 61 10.41 -16.56 -3.34
CA ASP A 61 10.56 -16.94 -4.74
C ASP A 61 9.34 -16.53 -5.59
N ASN A 62 8.23 -16.15 -4.95
CA ASN A 62 7.02 -15.71 -5.63
C ASN A 62 7.19 -14.30 -6.21
N HIS A 63 6.94 -14.16 -7.50
CA HIS A 63 7.13 -12.92 -8.24
C HIS A 63 6.15 -11.81 -7.80
N TYR A 64 4.92 -12.14 -7.38
CA TYR A 64 3.99 -11.15 -6.83
C TYR A 64 4.49 -10.58 -5.50
N ILE A 65 5.04 -11.42 -4.61
CA ILE A 65 5.60 -10.98 -3.33
C ILE A 65 6.82 -10.07 -3.56
N GLN A 66 7.71 -10.44 -4.48
CA GLN A 66 8.86 -9.61 -4.84
C GLN A 66 8.44 -8.23 -5.34
N LEU A 67 7.42 -8.17 -6.21
CA LEU A 67 6.88 -6.93 -6.73
C LEU A 67 6.25 -6.08 -5.62
N MET A 68 5.47 -6.68 -4.73
CA MET A 68 4.84 -5.98 -3.61
C MET A 68 5.85 -5.43 -2.61
N ILE A 69 6.85 -6.22 -2.21
CA ILE A 69 7.94 -5.73 -1.34
C ILE A 69 8.65 -4.55 -2.01
N GLY A 70 8.99 -4.69 -3.30
CA GLY A 70 9.64 -3.62 -4.06
C GLY A 70 8.81 -2.34 -4.10
N ALA A 71 7.51 -2.43 -4.44
CA ALA A 71 6.61 -1.29 -4.50
C ALA A 71 6.40 -0.62 -3.14
N THR A 72 6.17 -1.40 -2.08
CA THR A 72 5.99 -0.89 -0.72
C THR A 72 7.24 -0.19 -0.20
N LEU A 73 8.43 -0.76 -0.40
CA LEU A 73 9.68 -0.12 -0.01
C LEU A 73 9.98 1.13 -0.85
N TRP A 74 9.69 1.10 -2.15
CA TRP A 74 9.85 2.24 -3.05
C TRP A 74 8.99 3.43 -2.60
N MET A 75 7.69 3.22 -2.42
CA MET A 75 6.79 4.29 -1.99
C MET A 75 7.01 4.69 -0.54
N GLY A 76 7.38 3.75 0.33
CA GLY A 76 7.80 4.04 1.69
C GLY A 76 9.02 4.96 1.73
N ALA A 77 9.99 4.76 0.84
CA ALA A 77 11.15 5.63 0.72
C ALA A 77 10.79 7.04 0.21
N VAL A 78 9.89 7.15 -0.78
CA VAL A 78 9.40 8.45 -1.27
C VAL A 78 8.68 9.21 -0.16
N GLY A 79 7.78 8.54 0.57
CA GLY A 79 7.06 9.13 1.69
C GLY A 79 7.97 9.49 2.86
N PHE A 80 8.92 8.63 3.20
CA PHE A 80 9.93 8.90 4.23
C PHE A 80 10.78 10.12 3.88
N LEU A 81 11.20 10.26 2.62
CA LEU A 81 11.96 11.43 2.17
C LEU A 81 11.15 12.72 2.35
N ASP A 82 9.86 12.69 2.01
CA ASP A 82 8.98 13.83 2.16
C ASP A 82 8.78 14.21 3.64
N ASP A 83 8.44 13.25 4.49
CA ASP A 83 8.30 13.49 5.93
C ASP A 83 9.63 13.96 6.57
N TYR A 84 10.76 13.36 6.17
CA TYR A 84 12.07 13.77 6.64
C TYR A 84 12.38 15.24 6.29
N LEU A 85 12.05 15.66 5.06
CA LEU A 85 12.22 17.06 4.65
C LEU A 85 11.31 18.01 5.45
N LYS A 86 10.05 17.63 5.68
CA LYS A 86 9.08 18.41 6.47
C LYS A 86 9.53 18.58 7.91
N VAL A 87 9.85 17.47 8.57
CA VAL A 87 9.90 17.41 10.03
C VAL A 87 11.32 17.53 10.57
N VAL A 88 12.30 16.90 9.91
CA VAL A 88 13.71 16.92 10.33
C VAL A 88 14.43 18.13 9.75
N LYS A 89 14.28 18.38 8.44
CA LYS A 89 14.93 19.51 7.76
C LYS A 89 14.14 20.82 7.82
N LYS A 90 12.92 20.80 8.39
CA LYS A 90 12.05 21.98 8.57
C LYS A 90 11.74 22.72 7.27
N TYR A 91 11.65 22.01 6.14
CA TYR A 91 11.13 22.55 4.90
C TYR A 91 9.60 22.41 4.89
N PRO A 92 8.82 23.50 5.09
CA PRO A 92 7.38 23.41 5.36
C PRO A 92 6.56 22.80 4.21
N LYS A 93 7.09 22.82 2.99
CA LYS A 93 6.44 22.21 1.82
C LYS A 93 6.81 20.73 1.60
N GLY A 94 7.77 20.20 2.36
CA GLY A 94 8.31 18.86 2.15
C GLY A 94 8.99 18.69 0.80
N LEU A 95 8.88 17.48 0.25
CA LEU A 95 9.26 17.16 -1.11
C LEU A 95 8.32 17.91 -2.08
N VAL A 96 8.93 18.58 -3.08
CA VAL A 96 8.14 19.27 -4.11
C VAL A 96 7.22 18.25 -4.78
N GLY A 97 5.92 18.55 -4.88
CA GLY A 97 4.90 17.60 -5.37
C GLY A 97 5.24 16.94 -6.71
N ARG A 98 5.96 17.63 -7.60
CA ARG A 98 6.46 17.04 -8.86
C ARG A 98 7.42 15.86 -8.64
N TYR A 99 8.30 15.91 -7.64
CA TYR A 99 9.23 14.81 -7.35
C TYR A 99 8.53 13.63 -6.69
N LYS A 100 7.51 13.90 -5.86
CA LYS A 100 6.61 12.87 -5.32
C LYS A 100 5.88 12.13 -6.45
N LEU A 101 5.33 12.90 -7.39
CA LEU A 101 4.64 12.36 -8.57
C LEU A 101 5.60 11.59 -9.49
N ILE A 102 6.83 12.09 -9.70
CA ILE A 102 7.86 11.36 -10.46
C ILE A 102 8.13 9.99 -9.81
N GLY A 103 8.26 9.91 -8.49
CA GLY A 103 8.45 8.64 -7.78
C GLY A 103 7.31 7.64 -8.02
N GLN A 104 6.06 8.11 -7.98
CA GLN A 104 4.86 7.31 -8.24
C GLN A 104 4.75 6.87 -9.71
N VAL A 105 5.02 7.78 -10.65
CA VAL A 105 4.98 7.49 -12.09
C VAL A 105 6.07 6.52 -12.50
N LEU A 106 7.29 6.66 -11.95
CA LEU A 106 8.38 5.73 -12.20
C LEU A 106 8.06 4.33 -11.67
N LEU A 107 7.49 4.23 -10.47
CA LEU A 107 7.03 2.94 -9.95
C LEU A 107 5.95 2.34 -10.86
N GLY A 108 4.96 3.14 -11.26
CA GLY A 108 3.89 2.69 -12.15
C GLY A 108 4.40 2.24 -13.52
N LEU A 109 5.42 2.91 -14.06
CA LEU A 109 6.09 2.51 -15.30
C LEU A 109 6.79 1.17 -15.12
N VAL A 110 7.58 0.99 -14.06
CA VAL A 110 8.28 -0.27 -13.76
C VAL A 110 7.28 -1.41 -13.57
N VAL A 111 6.27 -1.23 -12.71
CA VAL A 111 5.24 -2.24 -12.45
C VAL A 111 4.46 -2.57 -13.73
N GLY A 112 4.02 -1.54 -14.47
CA GLY A 112 3.28 -1.70 -15.71
C GLY A 112 4.08 -2.48 -16.76
N THR A 113 5.36 -2.13 -16.95
CA THR A 113 6.25 -2.86 -17.87
C THR A 113 6.48 -4.31 -17.40
N VAL A 114 6.78 -4.54 -16.13
CA VAL A 114 7.04 -5.89 -15.60
C VAL A 114 5.81 -6.78 -15.75
N VAL A 115 4.63 -6.31 -15.34
CA VAL A 115 3.39 -7.10 -15.43
C VAL A 115 2.98 -7.37 -16.87
N THR A 116 3.28 -6.46 -17.80
CA THR A 116 2.88 -6.61 -19.20
C THR A 116 3.81 -7.51 -20.01
N PHE A 117 5.12 -7.45 -19.77
CA PHE A 117 6.11 -8.11 -20.63
C PHE A 117 6.69 -9.41 -20.04
N SER A 118 6.41 -9.72 -18.77
CA SER A 118 6.86 -10.97 -18.15
C SER A 118 5.76 -12.01 -18.16
N SER A 119 6.03 -13.15 -18.79
CA SER A 119 5.12 -14.31 -18.85
C SER A 119 4.69 -14.83 -17.49
N LYS A 120 5.45 -14.52 -16.42
CA LYS A 120 5.06 -14.82 -15.03
C LYS A 120 3.74 -14.19 -14.62
N TYR A 121 3.40 -13.03 -15.18
CA TYR A 121 2.18 -12.28 -14.85
C TYR A 121 1.08 -12.40 -15.92
N THR A 122 1.45 -12.65 -17.17
CA THR A 122 0.48 -12.66 -18.28
C THR A 122 -0.15 -14.02 -18.53
N GLN A 123 0.47 -15.11 -18.09
CA GLN A 123 -0.07 -16.47 -18.27
C GLN A 123 -1.03 -16.80 -17.13
N VAL A 124 -2.33 -16.80 -17.44
CA VAL A 124 -3.43 -17.05 -16.49
C VAL A 124 -4.35 -18.15 -17.02
N GLN A 125 -5.22 -18.70 -16.18
CA GLN A 125 -6.16 -19.75 -16.60
C GLN A 125 -7.60 -19.36 -16.32
N LEU A 126 -8.50 -19.86 -17.16
CA LEU A 126 -9.94 -19.78 -16.96
C LEU A 126 -10.55 -21.15 -17.24
N GLY A 127 -10.91 -21.86 -16.16
CA GLY A 127 -11.17 -23.31 -16.25
C GLY A 127 -9.92 -24.02 -16.78
N ASP A 128 -10.10 -24.85 -17.80
CA ASP A 128 -8.99 -25.60 -18.43
C ASP A 128 -8.25 -24.82 -19.53
N THR A 129 -8.68 -23.58 -19.83
CA THR A 129 -8.11 -22.76 -20.90
C THR A 129 -6.98 -21.89 -20.37
N GLN A 130 -5.77 -22.02 -20.95
CA GLN A 130 -4.68 -21.08 -20.74
C GLN A 130 -4.91 -19.81 -21.58
N LEU A 131 -4.72 -18.64 -20.98
CA LEU A 131 -4.90 -17.33 -21.61
C LEU A 131 -3.63 -16.50 -21.40
N ASP A 132 -3.23 -15.79 -22.45
CA ASP A 132 -2.19 -14.76 -22.36
C ASP A 132 -2.86 -13.38 -22.29
N VAL A 133 -2.82 -12.76 -21.11
CA VAL A 133 -3.51 -11.49 -20.82
C VAL A 133 -2.58 -10.27 -20.91
N HIS A 134 -1.57 -10.33 -21.79
CA HIS A 134 -0.76 -9.15 -22.10
C HIS A 134 -1.65 -7.96 -22.50
N TRP A 135 -1.49 -6.77 -21.92
CA TRP A 135 -2.34 -5.59 -22.22
C TRP A 135 -3.84 -5.73 -21.91
N HIS A 136 -4.30 -6.83 -21.31
CA HIS A 136 -5.72 -7.08 -21.04
C HIS A 136 -6.07 -6.82 -19.58
N THR A 137 -7.28 -6.31 -19.34
CA THR A 137 -7.90 -6.24 -18.02
C THR A 137 -9.26 -6.91 -18.07
N SER A 138 -9.57 -7.76 -17.07
CA SER A 138 -10.91 -8.33 -16.91
C SER A 138 -11.89 -7.26 -16.44
N LEU A 139 -13.03 -7.14 -17.10
CA LEU A 139 -14.13 -6.32 -16.58
C LEU A 139 -14.96 -7.12 -15.58
N PRO A 140 -15.09 -6.68 -14.32
CA PRO A 140 -15.98 -7.34 -13.37
C PRO A 140 -17.42 -7.31 -13.90
N PHE A 141 -18.25 -8.23 -13.41
CA PHE A 141 -19.66 -8.45 -13.79
C PHE A 141 -19.92 -9.09 -15.16
N PHE A 142 -18.95 -9.05 -16.08
CA PHE A 142 -19.04 -9.75 -17.35
C PHE A 142 -18.15 -11.00 -17.31
N LYS A 143 -18.76 -12.18 -17.49
CA LYS A 143 -17.99 -13.42 -17.58
C LYS A 143 -17.10 -13.37 -18.82
N ASN A 144 -15.80 -13.52 -18.63
CA ASN A 144 -14.80 -13.71 -19.68
C ASN A 144 -14.58 -12.49 -20.60
N LEU A 145 -15.00 -11.29 -20.19
CA LEU A 145 -14.72 -10.07 -20.95
C LEU A 145 -13.33 -9.53 -20.60
N LEU A 146 -12.38 -9.76 -21.50
CA LEU A 146 -11.02 -9.22 -21.43
C LEU A 146 -10.91 -8.02 -22.36
N VAL A 147 -10.77 -6.83 -21.78
CA VAL A 147 -10.58 -5.60 -22.55
C VAL A 147 -9.11 -5.41 -22.82
N ASN A 148 -8.74 -5.37 -24.10
CA ASN A 148 -7.39 -5.05 -24.54
C ASN A 148 -7.20 -3.52 -24.57
N PHE A 149 -6.29 -3.01 -23.74
CA PHE A 149 -5.92 -1.60 -23.70
C PHE A 149 -4.76 -1.26 -24.64
N GLY A 150 -4.10 -2.27 -25.21
CA GLY A 150 -2.84 -2.11 -25.94
C GLY A 150 -1.84 -1.30 -25.12
N TRP A 151 -1.11 -0.41 -25.78
CA TRP A 151 -0.13 0.46 -25.13
C TRP A 151 -0.69 1.35 -24.02
N PHE A 152 -2.00 1.59 -23.96
CA PHE A 152 -2.63 2.37 -22.87
C PHE A 152 -2.70 1.62 -21.54
N TYR A 153 -2.40 0.31 -21.50
CA TYR A 153 -2.34 -0.44 -20.26
C TYR A 153 -1.32 0.12 -19.27
N ILE A 154 -0.11 0.47 -19.73
CA ILE A 154 0.96 1.00 -18.86
C ILE A 154 0.57 2.38 -18.28
N PRO A 155 0.10 3.36 -19.08
CA PRO A 155 -0.49 4.59 -18.55
C PRO A 155 -1.62 4.34 -17.54
N MET A 156 -2.48 3.35 -17.78
CA MET A 156 -3.55 2.98 -16.84
C MET A 156 -2.98 2.50 -15.50
N VAL A 157 -1.98 1.61 -15.51
CA VAL A 157 -1.28 1.15 -14.30
C VAL A 157 -0.64 2.32 -13.53
N ILE A 158 -0.02 3.26 -14.26
CA ILE A 158 0.54 4.49 -13.66
C ILE A 158 -0.56 5.30 -12.95
N VAL A 159 -1.72 5.49 -13.60
CA VAL A 159 -2.84 6.21 -13.00
C VAL A 159 -3.37 5.48 -11.77
N VAL A 160 -3.49 4.15 -11.81
CA VAL A 160 -3.95 3.36 -10.66
C VAL A 160 -3.01 3.52 -9.47
N ILE A 161 -1.70 3.32 -9.65
CA ILE A 161 -0.71 3.42 -8.57
C ILE A 161 -0.62 4.85 -8.03
N THR A 162 -0.53 5.84 -8.92
CA THR A 162 -0.44 7.24 -8.51
C THR A 162 -1.73 7.69 -7.82
N GLY A 163 -2.89 7.30 -8.34
CA GLY A 163 -4.20 7.67 -7.81
C GLY A 163 -4.46 7.07 -6.43
N THR A 164 -4.20 5.77 -6.26
CA THR A 164 -4.40 5.06 -4.97
C THR A 164 -3.46 5.59 -3.89
N SER A 165 -2.16 5.76 -4.19
CA SER A 165 -1.17 6.33 -3.28
C SER A 165 -1.56 7.74 -2.78
N ASN A 166 -2.03 8.62 -3.69
CA ASN A 166 -2.51 9.95 -3.29
C ASN A 166 -3.88 9.91 -2.58
N ALA A 167 -4.77 8.97 -2.92
CA ALA A 167 -6.05 8.82 -2.24
C ALA A 167 -5.89 8.41 -0.77
N VAL A 168 -5.00 7.46 -0.48
CA VAL A 168 -4.68 7.09 0.91
C VAL A 168 -4.04 8.27 1.65
N ASN A 169 -3.10 8.99 1.01
CA ASN A 169 -2.49 10.18 1.61
C ASN A 169 -3.50 11.31 1.88
N LEU A 170 -4.50 11.51 1.02
CA LEU A 170 -5.56 12.49 1.23
C LEU A 170 -6.51 12.10 2.38
N THR A 171 -6.74 10.80 2.59
CA THR A 171 -7.63 10.31 3.67
C THR A 171 -6.94 10.27 5.04
N ASP A 172 -5.61 10.38 5.12
CA ASP A 172 -4.82 10.41 6.37
C ASP A 172 -4.88 11.78 7.09
N GLY A 173 -6.06 12.41 7.10
CA GLY A 173 -6.33 13.69 7.77
C GLY A 173 -7.04 13.56 9.12
N LEU A 174 -7.52 12.36 9.47
CA LEU A 174 -8.27 12.09 10.69
C LEU A 174 -7.75 10.83 11.40
N ASP A 175 -7.80 10.85 12.74
CA ASP A 175 -7.33 9.77 13.62
C ASP A 175 -8.00 8.44 13.25
N GLY A 176 -7.22 7.45 12.83
CA GLY A 176 -7.68 6.10 12.52
C GLY A 176 -8.38 5.92 11.17
N LEU A 177 -8.65 6.99 10.42
CA LEU A 177 -9.47 6.91 9.20
C LEU A 177 -8.75 6.14 8.08
N ALA A 178 -7.59 6.63 7.63
CA ALA A 178 -6.87 6.00 6.52
C ALA A 178 -6.45 4.57 6.86
N ILE A 179 -5.87 4.33 8.03
CA ILE A 179 -5.43 2.98 8.42
C ILE A 179 -6.60 2.00 8.58
N GLY A 180 -7.75 2.46 9.07
CA GLY A 180 -8.97 1.66 9.16
C GLY A 180 -9.47 1.24 7.77
N LEU A 181 -9.53 2.18 6.82
CA LEU A 181 -9.92 1.92 5.44
C LEU A 181 -8.95 0.95 4.74
N VAL A 182 -7.63 1.14 4.94
CA VAL A 182 -6.60 0.22 4.43
C VAL A 182 -6.78 -1.19 5.00
N GLY A 183 -7.12 -1.32 6.29
CA GLY A 183 -7.42 -2.62 6.91
C GLY A 183 -8.60 -3.33 6.23
N VAL A 184 -9.68 -2.61 5.95
CA VAL A 184 -10.84 -3.15 5.22
C VAL A 184 -10.48 -3.54 3.78
N ALA A 185 -9.70 -2.71 3.08
CA ALA A 185 -9.22 -3.03 1.74
C ALA A 185 -8.30 -4.26 1.73
N ALA A 186 -7.42 -4.40 2.73
CA ALA A 186 -6.54 -5.55 2.88
C ALA A 186 -7.32 -6.86 3.08
N LEU A 187 -8.43 -6.82 3.84
CA LEU A 187 -9.33 -7.97 3.97
C LEU A 187 -9.94 -8.37 2.63
N ALA A 188 -10.47 -7.40 1.87
CA ALA A 188 -11.08 -7.66 0.57
C ALA A 188 -10.07 -8.23 -0.44
N TRP A 189 -8.89 -7.61 -0.56
CA TRP A 189 -7.83 -8.08 -1.45
C TRP A 189 -7.21 -9.40 -1.00
N GLY A 190 -7.13 -9.65 0.30
CA GLY A 190 -6.72 -10.95 0.86
C GLY A 190 -7.67 -12.06 0.44
N GLY A 191 -8.99 -11.84 0.54
CA GLY A 191 -9.99 -12.78 0.04
C GLY A 191 -9.90 -13.00 -1.47
N MET A 192 -9.80 -11.92 -2.24
CA MET A 192 -9.69 -12.01 -3.71
C MET A 192 -8.44 -12.75 -4.17
N SER A 193 -7.27 -12.45 -3.60
CA SER A 193 -6.01 -13.14 -3.93
C SER A 193 -6.04 -14.62 -3.58
N TYR A 194 -6.70 -14.99 -2.48
CA TYR A 194 -6.87 -16.40 -2.10
C TYR A 194 -7.76 -17.15 -3.10
N VAL A 195 -8.86 -16.52 -3.51
CA VAL A 195 -9.79 -17.08 -4.51
C VAL A 195 -9.13 -17.24 -5.88
N THR A 196 -8.46 -16.20 -6.39
CA THR A 196 -7.80 -16.26 -7.70
C THR A 196 -6.53 -17.09 -7.69
N GLY A 197 -5.92 -17.29 -6.52
CA GLY A 197 -4.72 -18.08 -6.31
C GLY A 197 -4.93 -19.59 -6.14
N ARG A 198 -6.17 -20.09 -6.10
CA ARG A 198 -6.47 -21.53 -6.02
C ARG A 198 -7.36 -21.99 -7.17
N VAL A 199 -6.99 -23.11 -7.78
CA VAL A 199 -7.65 -23.67 -8.97
C VAL A 199 -9.10 -24.09 -8.70
N ASP A 200 -9.38 -24.63 -7.50
CA ASP A 200 -10.71 -25.09 -7.11
C ASP A 200 -11.70 -23.92 -6.98
N PHE A 201 -11.32 -22.85 -6.27
CA PHE A 201 -12.17 -21.67 -6.10
C PHE A 201 -12.32 -20.86 -7.38
N SER A 202 -11.23 -20.62 -8.12
CA SER A 202 -11.27 -19.84 -9.36
C SER A 202 -12.12 -20.53 -10.43
N GLY A 203 -12.00 -21.86 -10.55
CA GLY A 203 -12.82 -22.68 -11.44
C GLY A 203 -14.31 -22.65 -11.06
N PHE A 204 -14.63 -22.83 -9.77
CA PHE A 204 -16.02 -22.81 -9.29
C PHE A 204 -16.69 -21.43 -9.51
N LEU A 205 -15.99 -20.34 -9.19
CA LEU A 205 -16.51 -18.98 -9.33
C LEU A 205 -16.39 -18.41 -10.74
N GLN A 206 -15.74 -19.14 -11.66
CA GLN A 206 -15.48 -18.71 -13.04
C GLN A 206 -14.73 -17.37 -13.11
N VAL A 207 -13.71 -17.22 -12.26
CA VAL A 207 -12.78 -16.08 -12.28
C VAL A 207 -11.41 -16.52 -12.78
N LEU A 208 -10.57 -15.57 -13.19
CA LEU A 208 -9.21 -15.87 -13.63
C LEU A 208 -8.40 -16.49 -12.49
N TYR A 209 -7.78 -17.63 -12.79
CA TYR A 209 -6.76 -18.23 -11.96
C TYR A 209 -5.40 -17.62 -12.28
N LEU A 210 -4.75 -17.06 -11.26
CA LEU A 210 -3.43 -16.46 -11.34
C LEU A 210 -2.45 -17.34 -10.53
N PRO A 211 -1.59 -18.14 -11.21
CA PRO A 211 -0.67 -19.05 -10.53
C PRO A 211 0.24 -18.33 -9.54
N GLY A 212 0.14 -18.68 -8.26
CA GLY A 212 0.95 -18.08 -7.19
C GLY A 212 0.35 -16.80 -6.57
N ALA A 213 -0.77 -16.28 -7.06
CA ALA A 213 -1.41 -15.10 -6.46
C ALA A 213 -1.87 -15.33 -5.01
N GLY A 214 -2.05 -16.58 -4.58
CA GLY A 214 -2.43 -16.92 -3.20
C GLY A 214 -1.39 -16.48 -2.15
N GLU A 215 -0.13 -16.27 -2.53
CA GLU A 215 0.87 -15.71 -1.61
C GLU A 215 0.55 -14.24 -1.24
N LEU A 216 -0.11 -13.48 -2.12
CA LEU A 216 -0.56 -12.12 -1.82
C LEU A 216 -1.53 -12.09 -0.63
N THR A 217 -2.22 -13.20 -0.33
CA THR A 217 -3.04 -13.33 0.88
C THR A 217 -2.20 -13.18 2.15
N VAL A 218 -0.97 -13.70 2.16
CA VAL A 218 -0.03 -13.52 3.29
C VAL A 218 0.35 -12.05 3.44
N PHE A 219 0.62 -11.36 2.32
CA PHE A 219 0.89 -9.92 2.33
C PHE A 219 -0.30 -9.12 2.87
N CYS A 220 -1.52 -9.40 2.37
CA CYS A 220 -2.75 -8.75 2.83
C CYS A 220 -3.05 -9.04 4.31
N ALA A 221 -2.78 -10.26 4.80
CA ALA A 221 -2.94 -10.59 6.21
C ALA A 221 -1.92 -9.85 7.09
N ALA A 222 -0.67 -9.71 6.63
CA ALA A 222 0.34 -8.89 7.30
C ALA A 222 -0.10 -7.41 7.34
N LEU A 223 -0.61 -6.89 6.23
CA LEU A 223 -1.16 -5.54 6.11
C LEU A 223 -2.34 -5.30 7.06
N LEU A 224 -3.33 -6.19 7.07
CA LEU A 224 -4.44 -6.13 8.02
C LEU A 224 -3.94 -6.12 9.48
N GLY A 225 -3.02 -7.03 9.80
CA GLY A 225 -2.45 -7.12 11.13
C GLY A 225 -1.65 -5.87 11.51
N ALA A 226 -0.95 -5.24 10.56
CA ALA A 226 -0.24 -3.99 10.76
C ALA A 226 -1.23 -2.83 10.95
N SER A 227 -2.31 -2.79 10.16
CA SER A 227 -3.38 -1.81 10.28
C SER A 227 -4.08 -1.85 11.62
N LEU A 228 -4.51 -3.03 12.08
CA LEU A 228 -5.12 -3.20 13.40
C LEU A 228 -4.16 -2.83 14.54
N GLY A 229 -2.88 -3.21 14.41
CA GLY A 229 -1.86 -2.85 15.38
C GLY A 229 -1.58 -1.35 15.44
N PHE A 230 -1.51 -0.67 14.29
CA PHE A 230 -1.25 0.76 14.21
C PHE A 230 -2.47 1.58 14.64
N LEU A 231 -3.69 1.09 14.33
CA LEU A 231 -4.94 1.69 14.77
C LEU A 231 -5.02 1.81 16.30
N TRP A 232 -4.44 0.88 17.06
CA TRP A 232 -4.33 0.99 18.53
C TRP A 232 -3.63 2.28 18.99
N PHE A 233 -2.63 2.74 18.23
CA PHE A 233 -1.89 3.97 18.53
C PHE A 233 -2.47 5.21 17.82
N ASN A 234 -3.24 5.00 16.75
CA ASN A 234 -3.74 6.06 15.87
C ASN A 234 -5.25 6.35 16.05
N SER A 235 -5.99 5.53 16.79
CA SER A 235 -7.40 5.76 17.14
C SER A 235 -7.54 7.02 18.00
N HIS A 236 -8.65 7.74 17.84
CA HIS A 236 -8.87 8.98 18.58
C HIS A 236 -8.89 8.78 20.11
N PRO A 237 -8.12 9.56 20.89
CA PRO A 237 -7.09 10.54 20.48
C PRO A 237 -5.76 9.90 20.05
N ALA A 238 -5.25 10.24 18.87
CA ALA A 238 -4.05 9.62 18.30
C ALA A 238 -2.76 9.96 19.08
N THR A 239 -1.95 8.93 19.32
CA THR A 239 -0.59 9.02 19.91
C THR A 239 0.51 9.13 18.87
N VAL A 240 0.23 8.78 17.61
CA VAL A 240 1.15 8.91 16.48
C VAL A 240 0.38 9.07 15.17
N PHE A 241 0.85 9.94 14.28
CA PHE A 241 0.35 10.08 12.91
C PHE A 241 1.14 9.24 11.93
N MET A 242 0.47 8.74 10.89
CA MET A 242 1.09 7.87 9.91
C MET A 242 2.10 8.63 9.04
N GLY A 243 1.71 9.81 8.54
CA GLY A 243 2.55 10.63 7.66
C GLY A 243 2.66 10.04 6.26
N ASP A 244 3.34 10.77 5.37
CA ASP A 244 3.48 10.38 3.97
C ASP A 244 4.24 9.04 3.81
N THR A 245 5.12 8.70 4.75
CA THR A 245 5.86 7.43 4.80
C THR A 245 4.93 6.22 4.72
N GLY A 246 3.86 6.22 5.52
CA GLY A 246 2.91 5.10 5.53
C GLY A 246 1.87 5.28 4.44
N ALA A 247 1.27 6.46 4.35
CA ALA A 247 0.11 6.65 3.50
C ALA A 247 0.41 6.40 2.01
N LEU A 248 1.58 6.81 1.52
CA LEU A 248 1.96 6.56 0.13
C LEU A 248 2.29 5.11 -0.18
N ALA A 249 2.77 4.37 0.81
CA ALA A 249 3.19 2.98 0.65
C ALA A 249 2.04 1.99 0.78
N LEU A 250 0.97 2.38 1.49
CA LEU A 250 -0.23 1.57 1.69
C LEU A 250 -1.23 1.68 0.53
N GLY A 251 -1.25 2.82 -0.17
CA GLY A 251 -2.00 2.99 -1.41
C GLY A 251 -1.27 2.39 -2.58
#